data_AF-A0A967TWF2-F1
#
_entry.id   AF-A0A967TWF2-F1
#
_cell.length_a   1.000
_cell.length_b   1.000
_cell.length_c   1.000
_cell.angle_alpha   90.00
_cell.angle_beta   90.00
_cell.angle_gamma   90.00
#
_symmetry.space_group_name_H-M   'P 1'
#
loop_
_entity.id
_entity.type
_entity.pdbx_description
1 polymer ?
#
loop_
_entity_poly.entity_id
_entity_poly.type
_entity_poly.pdbx_seq_one_letter_code
_entity_poly.pdbx_strand_id
1 'polypeptide(L)'
;RAKQINLNTEQLNAFVLVIILWAVIGARIFSVLFDGSLNWYLQNPYHIFMIWEGGFTFYGGFLFALIAGILYVRRHGLVAWNIGDMIAPGL
;
A
#
# COMPACT_ATOMS: atom_id res chain seq x y z
N ARG A 1 -9.95 17.10 -22.96
CA ARG A 1 -8.53 16.68 -22.99
C ARG A 1 -8.27 15.41 -22.16
N ALA A 2 -9.29 14.57 -21.93
CA ALA A 2 -9.09 13.21 -21.43
C ALA A 2 -8.82 12.31 -22.63
N LYS A 3 -7.55 12.17 -23.02
CA LYS A 3 -7.15 10.99 -23.79
C LYS A 3 -7.48 9.82 -22.87
N GLN A 4 -8.52 9.08 -23.22
CA GLN A 4 -8.80 7.76 -22.67
C GLN A 4 -7.52 6.95 -22.86
N ILE A 5 -6.68 6.96 -21.84
CA ILE A 5 -5.64 5.97 -21.69
C ILE A 5 -6.45 4.68 -21.63
N ASN A 6 -6.26 3.78 -22.60
CA ASN A 6 -6.81 2.43 -22.60
C ASN A 6 -6.19 1.60 -21.47
N LEU A 7 -6.18 2.13 -20.24
CA LEU A 7 -6.02 1.36 -19.05
C LEU A 7 -7.34 0.63 -18.87
N ASN A 8 -7.29 -0.68 -19.04
CA ASN A 8 -8.44 -1.53 -18.81
C ASN A 8 -8.93 -1.25 -17.39
N THR A 9 -10.22 -0.99 -17.19
CA THR A 9 -10.76 -0.63 -15.87
C THR A 9 -10.41 -1.69 -14.83
N GLU A 10 -10.28 -2.94 -15.27
CA GLU A 10 -9.76 -4.06 -14.49
C GLU A 10 -8.31 -3.88 -14.01
N GLN A 11 -7.41 -3.35 -14.85
CA GLN A 11 -6.01 -3.09 -14.46
C GLN A 11 -5.91 -2.00 -13.41
N LEU A 12 -6.77 -0.98 -13.48
CA LEU A 12 -6.85 0.07 -12.47
C LEU A 12 -7.38 -0.49 -11.14
N ASN A 13 -8.46 -1.28 -11.20
CA ASN A 13 -9.01 -1.91 -10.00
C ASN A 13 -7.99 -2.86 -9.36
N ALA A 14 -7.29 -3.68 -10.17
CA ALA A 14 -6.22 -4.54 -9.69
C ALA A 14 -5.08 -3.73 -9.07
N PHE A 15 -4.71 -2.59 -9.67
CA PHE A 15 -3.68 -1.71 -9.12
C PHE A 15 -4.06 -1.15 -7.75
N VAL A 16 -5.27 -0.60 -7.62
CA VAL A 16 -5.79 -0.04 -6.37
C VAL A 16 -5.87 -1.12 -5.29
N LEU A 17 -6.36 -2.32 -5.63
CA LEU A 17 -6.40 -3.45 -4.70
C LEU A 17 -5.01 -3.85 -4.22
N VAL A 18 -4.03 -3.94 -5.13
CA VAL A 18 -2.64 -4.25 -4.78
C VAL A 18 -2.09 -3.17 -3.84
N ILE A 19 -2.28 -1.89 -4.15
CA ILE A 19 -1.84 -0.79 -3.28
C ILE A 19 -2.44 -0.90 -1.88
N ILE A 20 -3.76 -1.10 -1.78
CA ILE A 20 -4.44 -1.19 -0.48
C ILE A 20 -3.91 -2.37 0.33
N LEU A 21 -3.72 -3.53 -0.30
CA LEU A 21 -3.17 -4.71 0.37
C LEU A 21 -1.76 -4.44 0.92
N TRP A 22 -0.88 -3.86 0.10
CA TRP A 22 0.47 -3.50 0.53
C TRP A 22 0.48 -2.40 1.58
N ALA A 23 -0.45 -1.45 1.52
CA ALA A 23 -0.60 -0.40 2.53
C ALA A 23 -0.97 -0.99 3.89
N VAL A 24 -1.95 -1.90 3.95
CA VAL A 24 -2.36 -2.53 5.22
C VAL A 24 -1.23 -3.38 5.81
N ILE A 25 -0.56 -4.18 4.97
CA ILE A 25 0.57 -5.00 5.39
C ILE A 25 1.72 -4.12 5.90
N GLY A 26 2.09 -3.09 5.13
CA GLY A 26 3.15 -2.17 5.48
C GLY A 26 2.86 -1.38 6.75
N ALA A 27 1.61 -0.92 6.92
CA ALA A 27 1.20 -0.20 8.12
C ALA A 27 1.32 -1.07 9.38
N ARG A 28 1.12 -2.40 9.26
CA ARG A 28 1.27 -3.33 10.39
C ARG A 28 2.71 -3.73 10.65
N ILE A 29 3.49 -3.99 9.60
CA ILE A 29 4.92 -4.32 9.77
C ILE A 29 5.66 -3.13 10.39
N PHE A 30 5.37 -1.92 9.90
CA PHE A 30 6.06 -0.72 10.38
C PHE A 30 5.64 -0.35 11.80
N SER A 31 4.38 -0.56 12.20
CA SER A 31 3.98 -0.33 13.59
C SER A 31 4.71 -1.26 14.55
N VAL A 32 4.80 -2.55 14.23
CA VAL A 32 5.53 -3.52 15.07
C VAL A 32 7.03 -3.16 15.18
N LEU A 33 7.65 -2.68 14.10
CA LEU A 33 9.07 -2.33 14.09
C LEU A 33 9.39 -0.99 14.77
N PHE A 34 8.50 0.00 14.66
CA PHE A 34 8.79 1.38 15.06
C PHE A 34 8.01 1.89 16.29
N ASP A 35 6.96 1.22 16.76
CA ASP A 35 6.23 1.61 17.99
C ASP A 35 7.04 1.36 19.29
N GLY A 36 8.30 0.92 19.21
CA GLY A 36 9.17 0.68 20.36
C GLY A 36 8.74 -0.51 21.24
N SER A 37 7.63 -1.18 20.89
CA SER A 37 7.03 -2.34 21.55
C SER A 37 7.46 -3.67 20.91
N LEU A 38 8.53 -3.67 20.11
CA LEU A 38 9.05 -4.88 19.43
C LEU A 38 9.29 -6.03 20.41
N ASN A 39 9.80 -5.73 21.61
CA ASN A 39 10.05 -6.74 22.65
C ASN A 39 8.74 -7.33 23.22
N TRP A 40 7.66 -6.55 23.26
CA TRP A 40 6.33 -7.00 23.67
C TRP A 40 5.67 -7.87 22.59
N TYR A 41 5.82 -7.50 21.31
CA TYR A 41 5.36 -8.31 20.18
C TYR A 41 6.15 -9.62 20.02
N LEU A 42 7.44 -9.65 20.33
CA LEU A 42 8.25 -10.87 20.33
C LEU A 42 7.82 -11.86 21.43
N GLN A 43 7.35 -11.35 22.57
CA GLN A 43 6.79 -12.18 23.64
C GLN A 43 5.39 -12.71 23.30
N ASN A 44 4.62 -12.00 22.48
CA ASN A 44 3.28 -12.41 22.07
C ASN A 44 3.09 -12.25 20.54
N PRO A 45 3.68 -13.14 19.72
CA PRO A 45 3.70 -13.00 18.26
C PRO A 45 2.30 -12.99 17.61
N TYR A 46 1.29 -13.53 18.29
CA TYR A 46 -0.10 -13.51 17.83
C TYR A 46 -0.67 -12.08 17.68
N HIS A 47 -0.23 -11.13 18.52
CA HIS A 47 -0.72 -9.75 18.43
C HIS A 47 -0.26 -9.05 17.15
N ILE A 48 0.80 -9.52 16.48
CA ILE A 48 1.24 -8.96 15.19
C ILE A 48 0.12 -9.08 14.13
N PHE A 49 -0.65 -10.17 14.16
CA PHE A 49 -1.74 -10.44 13.22
C PHE A 49 -3.08 -9.82 13.63
N MET A 50 -3.20 -9.32 14.87
CA MET A 50 -4.42 -8.70 15.38
C MET A 50 -4.57 -7.27 14.84
N ILE A 51 -4.92 -7.16 13.56
CA ILE A 51 -5.17 -5.89 12.87
C ILE A 51 -6.35 -5.09 13.45
N TRP A 52 -7.22 -5.73 14.25
CA TRP A 52 -8.40 -5.12 14.87
C TRP A 52 -8.11 -4.44 16.22
N GLU A 53 -6.99 -4.73 16.88
CA GLU A 53 -6.66 -4.11 18.19
C GLU A 53 -6.15 -2.66 18.08
N GLY A 54 -5.99 -2.15 16.85
CA GLY A 54 -5.32 -0.88 16.61
C GLY A 54 -3.80 -1.02 16.60
N GLY A 55 -3.10 0.08 16.29
CA GLY A 55 -1.66 0.08 16.03
C GLY A 55 -1.32 0.00 14.55
N PHE A 56 -1.84 0.93 13.76
CA PHE A 56 -1.45 1.15 12.37
C PHE A 56 -0.66 2.44 12.26
N THR A 57 0.54 2.37 11.70
CA THR A 57 1.35 3.55 11.41
C THR A 57 1.10 3.99 9.97
N PHE A 58 0.61 5.22 9.79
CA PHE A 58 0.38 5.78 8.45
C PHE A 58 1.63 5.75 7.57
N TYR A 59 2.79 6.12 8.13
CA TYR A 59 4.08 6.10 7.42
C TYR A 59 4.44 4.73 6.85
N GLY A 60 4.15 3.66 7.58
CA GLY A 60 4.36 2.29 7.12
C GLY A 60 3.48 1.93 5.95
N GLY A 61 2.20 2.28 6.02
CA GLY A 61 1.26 2.02 4.93
C GLY A 61 1.60 2.81 3.68
N PHE A 62 1.93 4.09 3.83
CA PHE A 62 2.32 4.96 2.72
C PHE A 62 3.59 4.47 2.02
N LEU A 63 4.63 4.10 2.78
CA LEU A 63 5.89 3.64 2.20
C LEU A 63 5.72 2.37 1.37
N PHE A 64 5.03 1.36 1.91
CA PHE A 64 4.79 0.12 1.19
C PHE A 64 3.81 0.27 0.03
N ALA A 65 2.77 1.10 0.17
CA ALA A 65 1.87 1.47 -0.92
C ALA A 65 2.64 2.08 -2.09
N LEU A 66 3.56 3.00 -1.81
CA LEU A 66 4.37 3.67 -2.81
C LEU A 66 5.33 2.70 -3.50
N ILE A 67 6.00 1.83 -2.74
CA ILE A 67 6.87 0.77 -3.30
C ILE A 67 6.06 -0.17 -4.20
N ALA A 68 4.92 -0.67 -3.72
CA ALA A 68 4.06 -1.57 -4.48
C ALA A 68 3.53 -0.90 -5.76
N GLY A 69 3.16 0.38 -5.67
CA GLY A 69 2.75 1.19 -6.81
C GLY A 69 3.84 1.23 -7.88
N ILE A 70 5.05 1.63 -7.51
CA ILE A 70 6.21 1.69 -8.41
C ILE A 70 6.50 0.30 -9.02
N LEU A 71 6.46 -0.75 -8.20
CA LEU A 71 6.79 -2.10 -8.64
C LEU A 71 5.76 -2.65 -9.62
N TYR A 72 4.47 -2.38 -9.38
CA TYR A 72 3.39 -2.76 -10.29
C TYR A 72 3.46 -2.01 -11.62
N VAL A 73 3.72 -0.68 -11.58
CA VAL A 73 3.91 0.16 -12.77
C VAL A 73 5.05 -0.40 -13.62
N ARG A 74 6.20 -0.70 -13.00
CA ARG A 74 7.36 -1.28 -13.70
C ARG A 74 7.07 -2.65 -14.27
N ARG A 75 6.36 -3.51 -13.53
CA ARG A 75 6.04 -4.88 -13.98
C ARG A 75 5.09 -4.90 -15.19
N HIS A 76 4.19 -3.92 -15.28
CA HIS A 76 3.20 -3.82 -16.36
C HIS A 76 3.62 -2.86 -17.48
N GLY A 77 4.84 -2.29 -17.42
CA GLY A 77 5.34 -1.35 -18.43
C GLY A 77 4.52 -0.04 -18.52
N LEU A 78 3.85 0.34 -17.44
CA LEU A 78 2.98 1.51 -17.40
C LEU A 78 3.81 2.76 -17.10
N VAL A 79 3.33 3.93 -17.54
CA VAL A 79 3.96 5.22 -17.24
C VAL A 79 3.45 5.70 -15.88
N ALA A 80 4.35 5.85 -14.90
CA ALA A 80 4.00 6.26 -13.54
C ALA A 80 3.19 7.56 -13.49
N TRP A 81 3.53 8.54 -14.34
CA TRP A 81 2.82 9.82 -14.47
C TRP A 81 1.34 9.65 -14.86
N ASN A 82 1.04 8.73 -15.77
CA ASN A 82 -0.33 8.47 -16.22
C ASN A 82 -1.20 7.85 -15.10
N ILE A 83 -0.59 7.00 -14.27
CA ILE A 83 -1.27 6.40 -13.12
C ILE A 83 -1.46 7.42 -12.00
N GLY A 84 -0.45 8.26 -11.75
CA GLY A 84 -0.53 9.36 -10.78
C GLY A 84 -1.67 10.34 -11.13
N ASP A 85 -1.73 10.80 -12.38
CA ASP A 85 -2.79 11.72 -12.84
C ASP A 85 -4.19 11.09 -12.77
N MET A 86 -4.31 9.77 -12.92
CA MET A 86 -5.59 9.05 -12.79
C MET A 86 -6.06 8.86 -11.35
N ILE A 87 -5.12 8.75 -10.40
CA ILE A 87 -5.43 8.50 -8.99
C ILE A 87 -5.54 9.81 -8.20
N ALA A 88 -4.86 10.87 -8.64
CA ALA A 88 -4.94 12.20 -8.06
C ALA A 88 -6.37 12.70 -7.77
N PRO A 89 -7.39 12.51 -8.63
CA PRO A 89 -8.76 12.93 -8.31
C PRO A 89 -9.48 12.04 -7.28
N GLY A 90 -8.95 10.85 -6.96
CA GLY A 90 -9.52 9.92 -5.97
C GLY A 90 -8.82 9.93 -4.61
N LEU A 91 -7.73 10.67 -4.47
CA LEU A 91 -7.03 10.97 -3.20
C LEU A 91 -7.56 12.29 -2.63
#